data_AF-A0A395J508-F1
#
_entry.id   AF-A0A395J508-F1
#
_cell.length_a   1.000
_cell.length_b   1.000
_cell.length_c   1.000
_cell.angle_alpha   90.00
_cell.angle_beta   90.00
_cell.angle_gamma   90.00
#
_symmetry.space_group_name_H-M   'P 1'
#
loop_
_entity.id
_entity.type
_entity.pdbx_description
1 polymer ?
#
loop_
_entity_poly.entity_id
_entity_poly.type
_entity_poly.pdbx_seq_one_letter_code
_entity_poly.pdbx_strand_id
1 'polypeptide(L)'
;MANGSNHREGSLEHPQYCQGDQVSREIEDHVKIYFDELLYNHALTLLSDVLNSGVSHSNATSKAACIPTPKFLQLASTLLVHPISTTRAKNENVEVASRSIALLQNTLTQIGPQNSNLKQAFSFGAERYNRRRSYNGDGGSNSDDDDIRGVVSQNGLWKCAKDFWQIVGWSFNCSVRYPKRWRYWKVLLEYLLDVLDADWQERKAMDDAAFKGKFDRNQGAKELSPGYESLRDSLLVQYLGGSSHNRNGNAVRRIVKAAFADGSLQSMKLYPEIFENETKDLKKDVSQKRKWDDSKITKEMGFGDYDEEEDEEDIASESSDSPKESFQESANKGSTKYSSTIGDPDSIRLRQRVITMVRSSFFPCQGPRLNLAAIPCIGVSSTKVHTRR
;
A
#
# COMPACT_ATOMS: atom_id res chain seq x y z
N MET A 1 -48.91 -12.38 -30.91
CA MET A 1 -48.05 -13.58 -30.86
C MET A 1 -46.61 -13.10 -30.69
N ALA A 2 -45.98 -13.49 -29.56
CA ALA A 2 -44.57 -13.39 -29.11
C ALA A 2 -43.63 -12.43 -29.87
N ASN A 3 -43.06 -11.35 -29.30
CA ASN A 3 -42.21 -11.19 -28.11
C ASN A 3 -41.10 -12.25 -27.97
N GLY A 4 -39.98 -11.98 -28.65
CA GLY A 4 -38.68 -12.62 -28.42
C GLY A 4 -37.78 -11.73 -27.56
N SER A 5 -37.92 -11.83 -26.25
CA SER A 5 -37.06 -11.22 -25.25
C SER A 5 -35.78 -12.05 -25.08
N ASN A 6 -34.68 -11.60 -25.69
CA ASN A 6 -33.35 -12.11 -25.33
C ASN A 6 -32.85 -11.37 -24.09
N HIS A 7 -33.04 -12.00 -22.93
CA HIS A 7 -32.31 -11.67 -21.71
C HIS A 7 -30.82 -11.89 -21.95
N ARG A 8 -30.03 -10.80 -21.96
CA ARG A 8 -28.58 -10.88 -21.75
C ARG A 8 -28.36 -11.16 -20.27
N GLU A 9 -28.11 -12.42 -19.96
CA GLU A 9 -27.53 -12.84 -18.68
C GLU A 9 -26.20 -12.11 -18.45
N GLY A 10 -26.03 -11.61 -17.23
CA GLY A 10 -24.84 -10.87 -16.80
C GLY A 10 -23.62 -11.78 -16.81
N SER A 11 -22.80 -11.68 -17.86
CA SER A 11 -21.40 -12.07 -17.79
C SER A 11 -20.67 -11.05 -16.94
N LEU A 12 -19.91 -11.52 -15.95
CA LEU A 12 -18.93 -10.71 -15.21
C LEU A 12 -17.84 -10.26 -16.19
N GLU A 13 -18.11 -9.18 -16.92
CA GLU A 13 -17.16 -8.55 -17.82
C GLU A 13 -15.94 -8.13 -16.99
N HIS A 14 -14.77 -8.64 -17.39
CA HIS A 14 -13.52 -8.15 -16.83
C HIS A 14 -13.41 -6.67 -17.21
N PRO A 15 -13.03 -5.77 -16.27
CA PRO A 15 -12.93 -4.35 -16.57
C PRO A 15 -12.01 -4.16 -17.77
N GLN A 16 -12.54 -3.58 -18.84
CA GLN A 16 -11.77 -3.30 -20.04
C GLN A 16 -10.92 -2.07 -19.75
N TYR A 17 -9.65 -2.32 -19.41
CA TYR A 17 -8.71 -1.25 -19.11
C TYR A 17 -8.37 -0.41 -20.33
N CYS A 18 -8.22 0.90 -20.12
CA CYS A 18 -7.76 1.80 -21.16
C CYS A 18 -6.29 1.53 -21.49
N GLN A 19 -5.96 1.57 -22.79
CA GLN A 19 -4.56 1.74 -23.21
C GLN A 19 -4.11 3.13 -22.81
N GLY A 20 -2.87 3.26 -22.34
CA GLY A 20 -2.37 4.55 -21.90
C GLY A 20 -0.99 4.86 -22.46
N ASP A 21 -0.76 6.15 -22.68
CA ASP A 21 0.52 6.73 -23.06
C ASP A 21 1.11 7.43 -21.85
N GLN A 22 2.45 7.49 -21.78
CA GLN A 22 3.13 8.20 -20.70
C GLN A 22 2.83 9.69 -20.74
N VAL A 23 2.89 10.32 -19.56
CA VAL A 23 2.81 11.77 -19.42
C VAL A 23 3.89 12.46 -20.28
N SER A 24 3.54 13.58 -20.93
CA SER A 24 4.53 14.36 -21.66
C SER A 24 5.60 14.90 -20.70
N ARG A 25 6.82 15.07 -21.18
CA ARG A 25 7.95 15.51 -20.34
C ARG A 25 7.68 16.85 -19.68
N GLU A 26 7.01 17.78 -20.37
CA GLU A 26 6.70 19.10 -19.81
C GLU A 26 5.78 19.00 -18.60
N ILE A 27 4.77 18.12 -18.65
CA ILE A 27 3.85 17.91 -17.52
C ILE A 27 4.59 17.19 -16.39
N GLU A 28 5.45 16.22 -16.69
CA GLU A 28 6.27 15.53 -15.71
C GLU A 28 7.18 16.51 -14.94
N ASP A 29 7.84 17.43 -15.66
CA ASP A 29 8.67 18.48 -15.07
C ASP A 29 7.86 19.42 -14.17
N HIS A 30 6.66 19.83 -14.60
CA HIS A 30 5.77 20.66 -13.77
C HIS A 30 5.31 19.94 -12.50
N VAL A 31 4.94 18.66 -12.60
CA VAL A 31 4.55 17.85 -11.44
C VAL A 31 5.75 17.68 -10.49
N LYS A 32 6.96 17.47 -11.03
CA LYS A 32 8.20 17.40 -10.24
C LYS A 32 8.43 18.69 -9.45
N ILE A 33 8.34 19.86 -10.10
CA ILE A 33 8.48 21.17 -9.45
C ILE A 33 7.46 21.32 -8.31
N TYR A 34 6.18 20.98 -8.53
CA TYR A 34 5.18 21.07 -7.47
C TYR A 34 5.48 20.15 -6.28
N PHE A 35 6.01 18.96 -6.52
CA PHE A 35 6.42 18.08 -5.42
C PHE A 35 7.65 18.61 -4.67
N ASP A 36 8.62 19.18 -5.38
CA ASP A 36 9.83 19.78 -4.82
C ASP A 36 9.50 21.01 -3.95
N GLU A 37 8.54 21.83 -4.38
CA GLU A 37 8.04 23.01 -3.66
C GLU A 37 7.02 22.67 -2.56
N LEU A 38 6.76 21.37 -2.31
CA LEU A 38 5.79 20.88 -1.31
C LEU A 38 4.33 21.30 -1.61
N LEU A 39 4.03 21.68 -2.85
CA LEU A 39 2.70 22.03 -3.35
C LEU A 39 1.90 20.77 -3.73
N TYR A 40 1.74 19.85 -2.77
CA TYR A 40 1.18 18.51 -3.00
C TYR A 40 -0.22 18.51 -3.62
N ASN A 41 -1.09 19.43 -3.21
CA ASN A 41 -2.44 19.50 -3.78
C ASN A 41 -2.41 19.87 -5.26
N HIS A 42 -1.54 20.79 -5.67
CA HIS A 42 -1.41 21.20 -7.07
C HIS A 42 -0.87 20.05 -7.92
N ALA A 43 0.18 19.36 -7.44
CA ALA A 43 0.72 18.18 -8.11
C ALA A 43 -0.34 17.08 -8.30
N LEU A 44 -1.06 16.72 -7.24
CA LEU A 44 -2.08 15.68 -7.28
C LEU A 44 -3.29 16.05 -8.14
N THR A 45 -3.67 17.33 -8.15
CA THR A 45 -4.77 17.84 -8.99
C THR A 45 -4.39 17.77 -10.46
N LEU A 46 -3.20 18.28 -10.82
CA LEU A 46 -2.69 18.20 -12.19
C LEU A 46 -2.61 16.75 -12.68
N LEU A 47 -2.08 15.83 -11.88
CA LEU A 47 -2.02 14.41 -12.22
C LEU A 47 -3.41 13.80 -12.43
N SER A 48 -4.38 14.16 -11.59
CA SER A 48 -5.75 13.66 -11.71
C SER A 48 -6.46 14.22 -12.94
N ASP A 49 -6.28 15.51 -13.24
CA ASP A 49 -6.86 16.17 -14.40
C ASP A 49 -6.30 15.61 -15.70
N VAL A 50 -4.99 15.40 -15.75
CA VAL A 50 -4.29 14.80 -16.89
C VAL A 50 -4.78 13.37 -17.13
N LEU A 51 -4.90 12.57 -16.07
CA LEU A 51 -5.47 11.21 -16.14
C LEU A 51 -6.91 11.23 -16.69
N ASN A 52 -7.78 12.04 -16.11
CA ASN A 52 -9.20 12.10 -16.47
C ASN A 52 -9.46 12.71 -17.86
N SER A 53 -8.58 13.61 -18.32
CA SER A 53 -8.67 14.20 -19.67
C SER A 53 -8.51 13.16 -20.79
N GLY A 54 -7.70 12.12 -20.54
CA GLY A 54 -7.54 11.01 -21.48
C GLY A 54 -8.72 10.05 -21.51
N VAL A 55 -9.43 9.91 -20.38
CA VAL A 55 -10.53 8.94 -20.22
C VAL A 55 -11.89 9.48 -20.66
N SER A 56 -12.11 10.79 -20.60
CA SER A 56 -13.38 11.43 -20.96
C SER A 56 -13.75 11.34 -22.46
N HIS A 57 -12.81 10.90 -23.31
CA HIS A 57 -13.01 10.74 -24.75
C HIS A 57 -13.15 9.26 -25.16
N SER A 58 -13.94 8.46 -24.43
CA SER A 58 -14.12 7.02 -24.68
C SER A 58 -14.78 6.65 -26.02
N ASN A 59 -15.30 7.63 -26.77
CA ASN A 59 -15.87 7.42 -28.12
C ASN A 59 -14.88 7.74 -29.26
N ALA A 60 -13.67 8.21 -28.95
CA ALA A 60 -12.64 8.48 -29.95
C ALA A 60 -11.52 7.44 -29.83
N THR A 61 -11.40 6.60 -30.85
CA THR A 61 -10.35 5.59 -31.05
C THR A 61 -8.93 6.19 -31.20
N SER A 62 -8.57 7.30 -30.52
CA SER A 62 -7.31 8.00 -30.82
C SER A 62 -6.58 8.71 -29.67
N LYS A 63 -7.04 8.74 -28.41
CA LYS A 63 -6.25 9.34 -27.33
C LYS A 63 -6.14 8.41 -26.13
N ALA A 64 -4.94 7.88 -25.92
CA ALA A 64 -4.63 7.01 -24.80
C ALA A 64 -4.77 7.78 -23.48
N ALA A 65 -5.14 7.07 -22.41
CA ALA A 65 -5.16 7.65 -21.08
C ALA A 65 -3.74 8.08 -20.69
N CYS A 66 -3.58 9.28 -20.13
CA CYS A 66 -2.27 9.75 -19.73
C CYS A 66 -1.89 9.10 -18.39
N ILE A 67 -0.91 8.20 -18.40
CA ILE A 67 -0.56 7.36 -17.25
C ILE A 67 0.44 8.10 -16.37
N PRO A 68 0.11 8.41 -15.09
CA PRO A 68 1.08 8.93 -14.16
C PRO A 68 2.30 8.03 -14.04
N THR A 69 3.52 8.61 -14.12
CA THR A 69 4.78 7.86 -13.95
C THR A 69 4.74 7.05 -12.64
N PRO A 70 5.25 5.80 -12.60
CA PRO A 70 5.26 4.97 -11.39
C PRO A 70 5.79 5.65 -10.13
N LYS A 71 6.75 6.57 -10.30
CA LYS A 71 7.30 7.40 -9.22
C LYS A 71 6.26 8.31 -8.55
N PHE A 72 5.35 8.91 -9.33
CA PHE A 72 4.27 9.74 -8.79
C PHE A 72 3.21 8.91 -8.07
N LEU A 73 2.92 7.70 -8.56
CA LEU A 73 2.04 6.75 -7.86
C LEU A 73 2.66 6.29 -6.53
N GLN A 74 3.96 6.05 -6.52
CA GLN A 74 4.72 5.75 -5.32
C GLN A 74 4.65 6.91 -4.31
N LEU A 75 4.80 8.15 -4.78
CA LEU A 75 4.72 9.35 -3.94
C LEU A 75 3.30 9.57 -3.40
N ALA A 76 2.26 9.40 -4.24
CA ALA A 76 0.86 9.47 -3.82
C ALA A 76 0.55 8.44 -2.72
N SER A 77 0.99 7.20 -2.86
CA SER A 77 0.82 6.18 -1.81
C SER A 77 1.55 6.53 -0.51
N THR A 78 2.67 7.25 -0.60
CA THR A 78 3.35 7.78 0.58
C THR A 78 2.55 8.91 1.21
N LEU A 79 2.11 9.90 0.43
CA LEU A 79 1.30 11.03 0.88
C LEU A 79 -0.05 10.61 1.48
N LEU A 80 -0.59 9.45 1.10
CA LEU A 80 -1.79 8.89 1.71
C LEU A 80 -1.61 8.58 3.21
N VAL A 81 -0.41 8.17 3.63
CA VAL A 81 -0.15 7.73 5.01
C VAL A 81 0.88 8.58 5.75
N HIS A 82 1.72 9.35 5.08
CA HIS A 82 2.82 10.07 5.71
C HIS A 82 2.30 11.06 6.78
N PRO A 83 2.93 11.16 7.97
CA PRO A 83 2.46 12.06 9.03
C PRO A 83 2.30 13.51 8.58
N ILE A 84 3.20 14.03 7.73
CA ILE A 84 3.15 15.42 7.20
C ILE A 84 1.83 15.74 6.47
N SER A 85 1.22 14.76 5.80
CA SER A 85 -0.03 14.93 5.05
C SER A 85 -1.26 14.36 5.77
N THR A 86 -1.08 13.78 6.96
CA THR A 86 -2.14 13.11 7.71
C THR A 86 -2.25 13.65 9.14
N THR A 87 -1.63 13.00 10.12
CA THR A 87 -1.77 13.36 11.55
C THR A 87 -1.05 14.65 11.93
N ARG A 88 -0.12 15.13 11.12
CA ARG A 88 0.64 16.39 11.28
C ARG A 88 0.38 17.37 10.13
N ALA A 89 -0.72 17.19 9.39
CA ALA A 89 -1.07 18.08 8.30
C ALA A 89 -1.31 19.51 8.78
N LYS A 90 -0.66 20.48 8.12
CA LYS A 90 -1.04 21.89 8.17
C LYS A 90 -2.35 22.08 7.40
N ASN A 91 -3.09 23.17 7.67
CA ASN A 91 -4.40 23.44 7.06
C ASN A 91 -4.39 23.30 5.52
N GLU A 92 -3.31 23.70 4.86
CA GLU A 92 -3.15 23.59 3.40
C GLU A 92 -3.09 22.13 2.91
N ASN A 93 -2.60 21.19 3.73
CA ASN A 93 -2.33 19.81 3.32
C ASN A 93 -3.39 18.80 3.80
N VAL A 94 -4.53 19.27 4.32
CA VAL A 94 -5.58 18.40 4.88
C VAL A 94 -6.19 17.48 3.81
N GLU A 95 -6.30 17.96 2.57
CA GLU A 95 -6.89 17.21 1.46
C GLU A 95 -5.90 16.24 0.77
N VAL A 96 -4.61 16.36 1.04
CA VAL A 96 -3.55 15.65 0.29
C VAL A 96 -3.75 14.14 0.35
N ALA A 97 -4.09 13.60 1.51
CA ALA A 97 -4.35 12.16 1.67
C ALA A 97 -5.57 11.71 0.85
N SER A 98 -6.65 12.50 0.85
CA SER A 98 -7.88 12.19 0.09
C SER A 98 -7.67 12.26 -1.42
N ARG A 99 -6.92 13.26 -1.91
CA ARG A 99 -6.55 13.39 -3.32
C ARG A 99 -5.62 12.26 -3.77
N SER A 100 -4.71 11.85 -2.89
CA SER A 100 -3.79 10.74 -3.16
C SER A 100 -4.54 9.44 -3.38
N ILE A 101 -5.50 9.08 -2.52
CA ILE A 101 -6.27 7.85 -2.72
C ILE A 101 -7.17 7.94 -3.96
N ALA A 102 -7.76 9.10 -4.25
CA ALA A 102 -8.57 9.29 -5.46
C ALA A 102 -7.74 9.05 -6.74
N LEU A 103 -6.54 9.62 -6.84
CA LEU A 103 -5.62 9.39 -7.96
C LEU A 103 -5.28 7.90 -8.11
N LEU A 104 -4.92 7.24 -7.01
CA LEU A 104 -4.57 5.82 -6.97
C LEU A 104 -5.74 4.93 -7.41
N GLN A 105 -6.94 5.18 -6.89
CA GLN A 105 -8.15 4.42 -7.26
C GLN A 105 -8.55 4.64 -8.73
N ASN A 106 -8.48 5.88 -9.23
CA ASN A 106 -8.76 6.18 -10.63
C ASN A 106 -7.76 5.47 -11.55
N THR A 107 -6.47 5.43 -11.17
CA THR A 107 -5.43 4.71 -11.91
C THR A 107 -5.73 3.21 -11.97
N LEU A 108 -6.04 2.59 -10.82
CA LEU A 108 -6.34 1.16 -10.76
C LEU A 108 -7.60 0.78 -11.54
N THR A 109 -8.65 1.60 -11.48
CA THR A 109 -9.94 1.31 -12.11
C THR A 109 -9.96 1.57 -13.61
N GLN A 110 -9.32 2.66 -14.08
CA GLN A 110 -9.37 3.07 -15.47
C GLN A 110 -8.24 2.46 -16.32
N ILE A 111 -7.02 2.41 -15.77
CA ILE A 111 -5.82 1.95 -16.50
C ILE A 111 -5.47 0.50 -16.16
N GLY A 112 -5.69 0.08 -14.92
CA GLY A 112 -5.36 -1.27 -14.48
C GLY A 112 -3.89 -1.48 -14.12
N PRO A 113 -3.57 -2.61 -13.47
CA PRO A 113 -2.25 -2.85 -12.87
C PRO A 113 -1.10 -3.01 -13.88
N GLN A 114 -1.30 -3.70 -15.00
CA GLN A 114 -0.26 -3.85 -16.03
C GLN A 114 0.03 -2.53 -16.72
N ASN A 115 -1.00 -1.88 -17.28
CA ASN A 115 -0.79 -0.69 -18.11
C ASN A 115 -0.20 0.46 -17.28
N SER A 116 -0.62 0.64 -16.03
CA SER A 116 -0.05 1.67 -15.13
C SER A 116 1.26 1.26 -14.44
N ASN A 117 1.78 0.06 -14.74
CA ASN A 117 3.02 -0.48 -14.21
C ASN A 117 3.10 -0.38 -12.67
N LEU A 118 2.01 -0.77 -11.99
CA LEU A 118 1.94 -0.76 -10.52
C LEU A 118 2.98 -1.68 -9.89
N LYS A 119 3.42 -2.71 -10.62
CA LYS A 119 4.54 -3.57 -10.22
C LYS A 119 5.80 -2.74 -9.95
N GLN A 120 6.14 -1.81 -10.84
CA GLN A 120 7.27 -0.91 -10.64
C GLN A 120 6.99 0.10 -9.51
N ALA A 121 5.82 0.73 -9.52
CA ALA A 121 5.45 1.77 -8.55
C ALA A 121 5.53 1.27 -7.10
N PHE A 122 5.11 0.03 -6.86
CA PHE A 122 5.04 -0.59 -5.54
C PHE A 122 6.13 -1.65 -5.32
N SER A 123 7.20 -1.58 -6.11
CA SER A 123 8.39 -2.40 -5.87
C SER A 123 9.21 -1.86 -4.70
N PHE A 124 9.73 -2.75 -3.87
CA PHE A 124 10.75 -2.41 -2.88
C PHE A 124 12.10 -2.45 -3.60
N GLY A 125 12.70 -1.27 -3.81
CA GLY A 125 13.87 -1.10 -4.69
C GLY A 125 15.05 -2.04 -4.39
N ALA A 126 15.69 -2.54 -5.46
CA ALA A 126 16.90 -3.36 -5.41
C ALA A 126 18.16 -2.59 -4.97
N GLU A 127 18.13 -1.25 -5.00
CA GLU A 127 19.25 -0.37 -4.63
C GLU A 127 19.76 -0.58 -3.20
N ARG A 128 18.91 -1.09 -2.30
CA ARG A 128 19.31 -1.42 -0.92
C ARG A 128 20.40 -2.50 -0.86
N TYR A 129 20.50 -3.34 -1.89
CA TYR A 129 21.52 -4.39 -1.99
C TYR A 129 22.82 -3.90 -2.65
N ASN A 130 22.77 -2.90 -3.52
CA ASN A 130 23.97 -2.36 -4.18
C ASN A 130 24.80 -1.45 -3.26
N ARG A 131 24.18 -0.71 -2.33
CA ARG A 131 24.93 0.15 -1.39
C ARG A 131 25.84 -0.64 -0.44
N ARG A 132 25.58 -1.93 -0.21
CA ARG A 132 26.46 -2.80 0.62
C ARG A 132 27.62 -3.43 -0.16
N ARG A 133 27.63 -3.37 -1.49
CA ARG A 133 28.73 -3.87 -2.34
C ARG A 133 29.64 -2.76 -2.88
N SER A 134 29.21 -1.51 -2.84
CA SER A 134 29.95 -0.37 -3.39
C SER A 134 31.05 0.19 -2.46
N TYR A 135 31.76 -0.67 -1.72
CA TYR A 135 33.01 -0.26 -1.03
C TYR A 135 34.26 -0.56 -1.87
N ASN A 136 34.11 -1.15 -3.06
CA ASN A 136 35.19 -1.36 -4.02
C ASN A 136 34.68 -1.03 -5.43
N GLY A 137 35.21 0.03 -6.03
CA GLY A 137 35.08 0.26 -7.48
C GLY A 137 34.54 1.65 -7.83
N ASP A 138 35.48 2.52 -8.15
CA ASP A 138 35.35 3.71 -8.99
C ASP A 138 34.42 3.51 -10.20
N GLY A 139 33.63 4.53 -10.53
CA GLY A 139 32.64 4.49 -11.60
C GLY A 139 31.40 5.34 -11.30
N GLY A 140 31.60 6.65 -11.19
CA GLY A 140 30.52 7.62 -11.05
C GLY A 140 29.49 7.51 -12.18
N SER A 141 28.29 7.06 -11.84
CA SER A 141 27.08 7.40 -12.59
C SER A 141 26.22 8.23 -11.64
N ASN A 142 26.47 9.54 -11.64
CA ASN A 142 25.58 10.51 -11.02
C ASN A 142 24.26 10.51 -11.80
N SER A 143 23.37 9.60 -11.43
CA SER A 143 21.94 9.65 -11.77
C SER A 143 21.21 10.44 -10.68
N ASP A 144 21.75 11.60 -10.30
CA ASP A 144 21.27 12.42 -9.16
C ASP A 144 20.36 13.58 -9.62
N ASP A 145 20.10 13.72 -10.93
CA ASP A 145 19.32 14.85 -11.48
C ASP A 145 17.80 14.60 -11.54
N ASP A 146 17.35 13.36 -11.43
CA ASP A 146 15.93 13.01 -11.58
C ASP A 146 15.16 12.88 -10.27
N ASP A 147 15.82 12.96 -9.10
CA ASP A 147 15.16 12.73 -7.83
C ASP A 147 14.36 13.93 -7.31
N ILE A 148 13.06 13.69 -7.06
CA ILE A 148 12.15 14.66 -6.43
C ILE A 148 12.74 14.97 -5.05
N ARG A 149 12.96 16.24 -4.78
CA ARG A 149 13.51 16.74 -3.53
C ARG A 149 12.40 16.81 -2.48
N GLY A 150 12.78 16.66 -1.21
CA GLY A 150 11.86 16.85 -0.08
C GLY A 150 11.66 15.60 0.79
N VAL A 151 11.15 15.85 2.00
CA VAL A 151 11.06 14.87 3.09
C VAL A 151 10.26 13.64 2.69
N VAL A 152 9.17 13.82 1.95
CA VAL A 152 8.30 12.70 1.54
C VAL A 152 8.99 11.79 0.50
N SER A 153 9.85 12.35 -0.36
CA SER A 153 10.62 11.59 -1.35
C SER A 153 11.82 10.87 -0.70
N GLN A 154 12.48 11.52 0.26
CA GLN A 154 13.63 10.96 0.97
C GLN A 154 13.21 9.90 2.01
N ASN A 155 12.13 10.17 2.75
CA ASN A 155 11.55 9.31 3.78
C ASN A 155 10.25 8.65 3.27
N GLY A 156 10.25 8.25 1.99
CA GLY A 156 9.11 7.64 1.34
C GLY A 156 8.75 6.27 1.91
N LEU A 157 7.46 5.91 1.84
CA LEU A 157 6.91 4.66 2.38
C LEU A 157 7.74 3.44 1.97
N TRP A 158 8.03 3.34 0.67
CA TRP A 158 8.73 2.22 0.05
C TRP A 158 10.25 2.26 0.22
N LYS A 159 10.80 3.35 0.77
CA LYS A 159 12.20 3.45 1.21
C LYS A 159 12.31 3.07 2.69
N CYS A 160 11.39 3.57 3.53
CA CYS A 160 11.37 3.36 4.97
C CYS A 160 10.92 1.94 5.38
N ALA A 161 9.88 1.40 4.74
CA ALA A 161 9.43 0.04 5.03
C ALA A 161 10.42 -1.00 4.46
N LYS A 162 10.74 -2.04 5.23
CA LYS A 162 11.62 -3.15 4.85
C LYS A 162 11.08 -3.96 3.69
N ASP A 163 9.82 -4.35 3.80
CA ASP A 163 9.08 -5.15 2.81
C ASP A 163 7.57 -4.88 2.97
N PHE A 164 6.78 -5.43 2.06
CA PHE A 164 5.31 -5.32 2.10
C PHE A 164 4.73 -5.86 3.41
N TRP A 165 5.32 -6.91 3.95
CA TRP A 165 4.85 -7.53 5.19
C TRP A 165 5.10 -6.66 6.42
N GLN A 166 6.10 -5.77 6.40
CA GLN A 166 6.22 -4.72 7.41
C GLN A 166 5.06 -3.73 7.33
N ILE A 167 4.65 -3.30 6.13
CA ILE A 167 3.48 -2.43 5.94
C ILE A 167 2.23 -3.08 6.54
N VAL A 168 1.98 -4.35 6.20
CA VAL A 168 0.84 -5.12 6.71
C VAL A 168 0.88 -5.23 8.24
N GLY A 169 2.02 -5.67 8.80
CA GLY A 169 2.17 -5.84 10.25
C GLY A 169 2.03 -4.53 11.04
N TRP A 170 2.63 -3.44 10.53
CA TRP A 170 2.51 -2.13 11.14
C TRP A 170 1.08 -1.59 11.09
N SER A 171 0.41 -1.73 9.94
CA SER A 171 -0.99 -1.32 9.77
C SER A 171 -1.90 -2.02 10.79
N PHE A 172 -1.71 -3.32 11.00
CA PHE A 172 -2.48 -4.08 11.97
C PHE A 172 -2.12 -3.76 13.43
N ASN A 173 -0.86 -3.43 13.74
CA ASN A 173 -0.51 -2.86 15.03
C ASN A 173 -1.25 -1.53 15.27
N CYS A 174 -1.35 -0.65 14.26
CA CYS A 174 -2.14 0.57 14.34
C CYS A 174 -3.63 0.28 14.58
N SER A 175 -4.21 -0.76 13.98
CA SER A 175 -5.63 -1.12 14.18
C SER A 175 -5.99 -1.41 15.65
N VAL A 176 -5.03 -1.83 16.46
CA VAL A 176 -5.23 -2.14 17.88
C VAL A 176 -4.80 -0.98 18.77
N ARG A 177 -3.64 -0.37 18.51
CA ARG A 177 -2.99 0.60 19.42
C ARG A 177 -3.17 2.06 19.03
N TYR A 178 -3.35 2.36 17.74
CA TYR A 178 -3.30 3.73 17.23
C TYR A 178 -4.46 4.02 16.26
N PRO A 179 -5.72 4.15 16.75
CA PRO A 179 -6.90 4.37 15.90
C PRO A 179 -6.78 5.60 14.98
N LYS A 180 -6.15 6.69 15.46
CA LYS A 180 -5.91 7.91 14.68
C LYS A 180 -5.02 7.68 13.45
N ARG A 181 -4.09 6.72 13.52
CA ARG A 181 -3.21 6.31 12.42
C ARG A 181 -3.87 5.23 11.56
N TRP A 182 -4.60 4.32 12.21
CA TRP A 182 -5.31 3.23 11.56
C TRP A 182 -6.22 3.72 10.43
N ARG A 183 -6.94 4.83 10.59
CA ARG A 183 -7.80 5.38 9.53
C ARG A 183 -7.09 5.60 8.17
N TYR A 184 -5.79 5.91 8.17
CA TYR A 184 -5.02 6.12 6.94
C TYR A 184 -4.38 4.82 6.44
N TRP A 185 -3.81 4.04 7.37
CA TRP A 185 -3.24 2.73 7.05
C TRP A 185 -4.28 1.74 6.52
N LYS A 186 -5.50 1.79 7.06
CA LYS A 186 -6.64 1.01 6.57
C LYS A 186 -6.89 1.27 5.10
N VAL A 187 -6.99 2.56 4.71
CA VAL A 187 -7.26 2.97 3.32
C VAL A 187 -6.12 2.54 2.39
N LEU A 188 -4.87 2.72 2.80
CA LEU A 188 -3.73 2.24 2.02
C LEU A 188 -3.73 0.71 1.91
N LEU A 189 -3.98 -0.02 3.00
CA LEU A 189 -3.97 -1.48 3.01
C LEU A 189 -5.11 -2.05 2.15
N GLU A 190 -6.30 -1.46 2.22
CA GLU A 190 -7.43 -1.77 1.33
C GLU A 190 -7.02 -1.62 -0.13
N TYR A 191 -6.48 -0.45 -0.49
CA TYR A 191 -6.02 -0.18 -1.85
C TYR A 191 -4.92 -1.16 -2.31
N LEU A 192 -3.89 -1.41 -1.48
CA LEU A 192 -2.82 -2.33 -1.86
C LEU A 192 -3.32 -3.76 -2.06
N LEU A 193 -4.31 -4.20 -1.27
CA LEU A 193 -4.95 -5.50 -1.48
C LEU A 193 -5.81 -5.51 -2.76
N ASP A 194 -6.50 -4.41 -3.09
CA ASP A 194 -7.21 -4.26 -4.36
C ASP A 194 -6.24 -4.36 -5.56
N VAL A 195 -5.07 -3.71 -5.46
CA VAL A 195 -4.02 -3.79 -6.48
C VAL A 195 -3.51 -5.22 -6.65
N LEU A 196 -3.25 -5.93 -5.54
CA LEU A 196 -2.75 -7.31 -5.61
C LEU A 196 -3.78 -8.27 -6.21
N ASP A 197 -5.06 -8.12 -5.85
CA ASP A 197 -6.15 -8.93 -6.41
C ASP A 197 -6.34 -8.63 -7.91
N ALA A 198 -6.32 -7.36 -8.31
CA ALA A 198 -6.46 -6.95 -9.70
C ALA A 198 -5.27 -7.40 -10.57
N ASP A 199 -4.02 -7.21 -10.12
CA ASP A 199 -2.81 -7.67 -10.82
C ASP A 199 -2.81 -9.19 -11.00
N TRP A 200 -3.24 -9.92 -9.96
CA TRP A 200 -3.36 -11.38 -10.03
C TRP A 200 -4.42 -11.83 -11.04
N GLN A 201 -5.61 -11.23 -11.01
CA GLN A 201 -6.70 -11.58 -11.92
C GLN A 201 -6.38 -11.23 -13.37
N GLU A 202 -5.83 -10.05 -13.61
CA GLU A 202 -5.41 -9.59 -14.95
C GLU A 202 -4.38 -10.56 -15.56
N ARG A 203 -3.32 -10.90 -14.80
CA ARG A 203 -2.29 -11.85 -15.27
C ARG A 203 -2.81 -13.27 -15.45
N LYS A 204 -3.73 -13.72 -14.59
CA LYS A 204 -4.40 -15.00 -14.77
C LYS A 204 -5.20 -15.02 -16.08
N ALA A 205 -5.95 -13.96 -16.36
CA ALA A 205 -6.71 -13.83 -17.61
C ALA A 205 -5.79 -13.84 -18.84
N MET A 206 -4.61 -13.19 -18.77
CA MET A 206 -3.59 -13.24 -19.82
C MET A 206 -3.06 -14.66 -20.06
N ASP A 207 -2.70 -15.38 -18.99
CA ASP A 207 -2.21 -16.76 -19.08
C ASP A 207 -3.32 -17.70 -19.63
N ASP A 208 -4.56 -17.53 -19.18
CA ASP A 208 -5.73 -18.31 -19.66
C ASP A 208 -6.03 -18.01 -21.14
N ALA A 209 -5.93 -16.75 -21.59
CA ALA A 209 -6.12 -16.36 -22.98
C ALA A 209 -4.99 -16.90 -23.87
N ALA A 210 -3.74 -16.84 -23.40
CA ALA A 210 -2.59 -17.42 -24.09
C ALA A 210 -2.70 -18.95 -24.20
N PHE A 211 -3.23 -19.62 -23.17
CA PHE A 211 -3.49 -21.05 -23.19
C PHE A 211 -4.58 -21.44 -24.19
N LYS A 212 -5.73 -20.74 -24.19
CA LYS A 212 -6.81 -20.94 -25.18
C LYS A 212 -6.33 -20.72 -26.61
N GLY A 213 -5.58 -19.64 -26.85
CA GLY A 213 -5.01 -19.35 -28.17
C GLY A 213 -4.00 -20.40 -28.67
N LYS A 214 -3.34 -21.14 -27.77
CA LYS A 214 -2.48 -22.29 -28.12
C LYS A 214 -3.31 -23.55 -28.40
N PHE A 215 -4.39 -23.77 -27.65
CA PHE A 215 -5.31 -24.90 -27.86
C PHE A 215 -6.01 -24.81 -29.22
N ASP A 216 -6.49 -23.62 -29.60
CA ASP A 216 -7.19 -23.41 -30.87
C ASP A 216 -6.27 -23.59 -32.09
N ARG A 217 -4.96 -23.36 -31.94
CA ARG A 217 -3.95 -23.52 -33.01
C ARG A 217 -3.40 -24.94 -33.13
N ASN A 218 -3.38 -25.72 -32.04
CA ASN A 218 -2.77 -27.03 -31.98
C ASN A 218 -3.81 -28.11 -31.66
N GLN A 219 -4.64 -28.49 -32.63
CA GLN A 219 -5.39 -29.76 -32.57
C GLN A 219 -4.41 -30.94 -32.65
N GLY A 220 -3.84 -31.39 -31.53
CA GLY A 220 -3.20 -32.72 -31.49
C GLY A 220 -1.93 -32.90 -30.65
N ALA A 221 -1.41 -31.89 -29.94
CA ALA A 221 -0.22 -32.09 -29.09
C ALA A 221 -0.62 -32.44 -27.64
N LYS A 222 -0.24 -33.65 -27.19
CA LYS A 222 -0.28 -34.11 -25.80
C LYS A 222 0.37 -33.10 -24.84
N GLU A 223 -0.30 -32.86 -23.72
CA GLU A 223 0.20 -32.21 -22.50
C GLU A 223 0.81 -30.80 -22.68
N LEU A 224 -0.01 -29.84 -23.14
CA LEU A 224 0.28 -28.43 -22.86
C LEU A 224 -0.12 -28.12 -21.42
N SER A 225 0.87 -28.01 -20.53
CA SER A 225 0.65 -27.40 -19.21
C SER A 225 0.25 -25.93 -19.41
N PRO A 226 -0.72 -25.39 -18.65
CA PRO A 226 -0.93 -23.96 -18.57
C PRO A 226 0.41 -23.27 -18.24
N GLY A 227 0.84 -22.34 -19.10
CA GLY A 227 1.99 -21.50 -18.82
C GLY A 227 1.58 -20.47 -17.80
N TYR A 228 2.21 -20.48 -16.63
CA TYR A 228 1.97 -19.50 -15.56
C TYR A 228 3.02 -18.38 -15.59
N GLU A 229 3.42 -17.95 -16.79
CA GLU A 229 4.52 -17.00 -16.97
C GLU A 229 4.12 -15.61 -16.47
N SER A 230 2.95 -15.12 -16.89
CA SER A 230 2.45 -13.82 -16.47
C SER A 230 2.18 -13.78 -14.97
N LEU A 231 1.63 -14.86 -14.41
CA LEU A 231 1.36 -15.00 -12.97
C LEU A 231 2.62 -15.06 -12.10
N ARG A 232 3.71 -15.68 -12.58
CA ARG A 232 5.01 -15.66 -11.89
C ARG A 232 5.58 -14.25 -11.76
N ASP A 233 5.21 -13.38 -12.69
CA ASP A 233 5.59 -11.97 -12.68
C ASP A 233 4.65 -11.07 -11.87
N SER A 234 3.65 -11.62 -11.17
CA SER A 234 2.74 -10.84 -10.33
C SER A 234 3.43 -10.15 -9.14
N LEU A 235 2.88 -9.01 -8.74
CA LEU A 235 3.32 -8.25 -7.58
C LEU A 235 3.22 -9.08 -6.30
N LEU A 236 2.21 -9.95 -6.21
CA LEU A 236 2.05 -10.89 -5.10
C LEU A 236 3.24 -11.86 -5.02
N VAL A 237 3.63 -12.48 -6.14
CA VAL A 237 4.79 -13.39 -6.19
C VAL A 237 6.08 -12.65 -5.86
N GLN A 238 6.22 -11.39 -6.28
CA GLN A 238 7.35 -10.54 -5.89
C GLN A 238 7.42 -10.37 -4.35
N TYR A 239 6.31 -10.06 -3.69
CA TYR A 239 6.25 -9.91 -2.22
C TYR A 239 6.41 -11.21 -1.44
N LEU A 240 6.06 -12.36 -2.04
CA LEU A 240 6.34 -13.68 -1.46
C LEU A 240 7.83 -14.04 -1.48
N GLY A 241 8.67 -13.24 -2.15
CA GLY A 241 10.12 -13.40 -2.21
C GLY A 241 10.54 -14.03 -3.53
N GLY A 242 10.37 -13.28 -4.63
CA GLY A 242 10.65 -13.64 -6.03
C GLY A 242 12.06 -14.16 -6.38
N SER A 243 12.86 -14.63 -5.42
CA SER A 243 14.06 -15.43 -5.64
C SER A 243 13.78 -16.86 -5.18
N SER A 244 13.88 -17.80 -6.12
CA SER A 244 13.60 -19.25 -6.04
C SER A 244 14.19 -20.02 -4.83
N HIS A 245 14.93 -19.37 -3.92
CA HIS A 245 15.67 -20.00 -2.82
C HIS A 245 14.98 -19.96 -1.45
N ASN A 246 13.83 -19.28 -1.28
CA ASN A 246 13.18 -19.13 0.03
C ASN A 246 11.68 -19.42 0.06
N ARG A 247 11.19 -20.25 -0.88
CA ARG A 247 9.78 -20.72 -0.96
C ARG A 247 9.37 -21.69 0.17
N ASN A 248 10.14 -21.76 1.26
CA ASN A 248 9.86 -22.64 2.40
C ASN A 248 8.98 -21.91 3.42
N GLY A 249 8.34 -22.67 4.33
CA GLY A 249 7.31 -22.22 5.30
C GLY A 249 7.64 -20.99 6.15
N ASN A 250 8.87 -20.48 6.09
CA ASN A 250 9.27 -19.18 6.61
C ASN A 250 8.54 -17.99 5.96
N ALA A 251 8.26 -18.03 4.65
CA ALA A 251 7.50 -16.98 3.96
C ALA A 251 6.05 -16.94 4.47
N VAL A 252 5.35 -18.08 4.44
CA VAL A 252 3.99 -18.22 4.99
C VAL A 252 3.94 -17.82 6.46
N ARG A 253 4.90 -18.29 7.27
CA ARG A 253 4.99 -17.91 8.69
C ARG A 253 5.18 -16.40 8.87
N ARG A 254 5.97 -15.73 8.02
CA ARG A 254 6.14 -14.26 8.07
C ARG A 254 4.83 -13.54 7.76
N ILE A 255 4.12 -13.99 6.73
CA ILE A 255 2.82 -13.44 6.33
C ILE A 255 1.81 -13.59 7.47
N VAL A 256 1.68 -14.80 8.00
CA VAL A 256 0.77 -15.08 9.12
C VAL A 256 1.13 -14.21 10.32
N LYS A 257 2.42 -14.08 10.67
CA LYS A 257 2.85 -13.18 11.74
C LYS A 257 2.47 -11.71 11.49
N ALA A 258 2.57 -11.23 10.25
CA ALA A 258 2.18 -9.87 9.90
C ALA A 258 0.66 -9.71 9.97
N ALA A 259 -0.09 -10.65 9.39
CA ALA A 259 -1.56 -10.66 9.39
C ALA A 259 -2.17 -10.83 10.78
N PHE A 260 -1.44 -11.36 11.76
CA PHE A 260 -1.88 -11.50 13.15
C PHE A 260 -1.15 -10.55 14.11
N ALA A 261 -0.52 -9.49 13.59
CA ALA A 261 0.05 -8.43 14.41
C ALA A 261 -1.05 -7.82 15.31
N ASP A 262 -0.85 -7.88 16.62
CA ASP A 262 -1.85 -7.63 17.67
C ASP A 262 -1.54 -6.38 18.50
N GLY A 263 -0.52 -5.62 18.12
CA GLY A 263 -0.03 -4.47 18.89
C GLY A 263 0.60 -4.85 20.23
N SER A 264 0.89 -6.12 20.51
CA SER A 264 1.72 -6.52 21.66
C SER A 264 3.13 -5.93 21.57
N LEU A 265 3.86 -5.87 22.68
CA LEU A 265 5.27 -5.42 22.68
C LEU A 265 6.15 -6.26 21.74
N GLN A 266 5.83 -7.55 21.57
CA GLN A 266 6.53 -8.43 20.63
C GLN A 266 6.19 -8.06 19.19
N SER A 267 4.90 -7.86 18.88
CA SER A 267 4.46 -7.46 17.54
C SER A 267 5.00 -6.08 17.13
N MET A 268 5.03 -5.13 18.07
CA MET A 268 5.60 -3.79 17.85
C MET A 268 7.12 -3.82 17.61
N LYS A 269 7.84 -4.77 18.23
CA LYS A 269 9.28 -4.99 17.95
C LYS A 269 9.51 -5.63 16.58
N LEU A 270 8.63 -6.54 16.15
CA LEU A 270 8.72 -7.19 14.84
C LEU A 270 8.32 -6.26 13.70
N TYR A 271 7.35 -5.40 13.96
CA TYR A 271 6.78 -4.44 13.01
C TYR A 271 6.77 -3.06 13.66
N PRO A 272 7.92 -2.36 13.70
CA PRO A 272 8.04 -1.03 14.27
C PRO A 272 7.42 0.04 13.36
N GLU A 273 7.34 1.27 13.88
CA GLU A 273 6.92 2.45 13.11
C GLU A 273 7.67 2.54 11.78
N ILE A 274 6.95 2.82 10.71
CA ILE A 274 7.55 3.01 9.38
C ILE A 274 8.08 4.44 9.25
N PHE A 275 7.34 5.42 9.75
CA PHE A 275 7.78 6.81 9.77
C PHE A 275 8.31 7.19 11.15
N GLU A 276 9.29 8.08 11.19
CA GLU A 276 9.89 8.48 12.46
C GLU A 276 8.89 9.21 13.36
N ASN A 277 8.79 8.72 14.60
CA ASN A 277 7.92 9.24 15.64
C ASN A 277 6.45 9.28 15.22
N GLU A 278 6.01 8.38 14.33
CA GLU A 278 4.68 8.40 13.71
C GLU A 278 3.54 8.44 14.73
N THR A 279 3.70 7.73 15.85
CA THR A 279 2.65 7.61 16.88
C THR A 279 2.74 8.69 17.95
N LYS A 280 3.82 9.48 17.98
CA LYS A 280 3.93 10.61 18.89
C LYS A 280 2.95 11.69 18.44
N ASP A 281 1.88 11.86 19.21
CA ASP A 281 0.97 13.00 19.08
C ASP A 281 1.81 14.28 19.20
N LEU A 282 1.59 15.24 18.29
CA LEU A 282 2.14 16.58 18.45
C LEU A 282 1.60 17.09 19.79
N LYS A 283 2.49 17.33 20.75
CA LYS A 283 2.12 18.06 21.96
C LYS A 283 1.56 19.39 21.48
N LYS A 284 0.24 19.56 21.52
CA LYS A 284 -0.33 20.89 21.48
C LYS A 284 0.25 21.56 22.70
N ASP A 285 1.15 22.51 22.51
CA ASP A 285 1.53 23.38 23.59
C ASP A 285 0.23 23.99 24.12
N VAL A 286 -0.15 23.57 25.32
CA VAL A 286 -1.19 24.19 26.13
C VAL A 286 -0.62 25.48 26.73
N SER A 287 0.26 26.17 26.00
CA SER A 287 0.69 27.52 26.34
C SER A 287 -0.29 28.48 25.68
N GLN A 288 -1.09 29.10 26.54
CA GLN A 288 -1.84 30.32 26.27
C GLN A 288 -3.11 30.19 25.41
N LYS A 289 -4.11 29.49 25.95
CA LYS A 289 -5.48 30.06 25.91
C LYS A 289 -5.45 31.36 26.73
N ARG A 290 -5.01 32.47 26.13
CA ARG A 290 -5.36 33.79 26.67
C ARG A 290 -6.89 33.89 26.58
N LYS A 291 -7.52 34.12 27.73
CA LYS A 291 -8.87 34.67 27.81
C LYS A 291 -8.96 35.82 26.81
N TRP A 292 -9.73 35.64 25.75
CA TRP A 292 -10.29 36.76 25.01
C TRP A 292 -11.42 37.28 25.90
N ASP A 293 -11.05 38.17 26.83
CA ASP A 293 -12.02 38.85 27.68
C ASP A 293 -12.70 39.97 26.88
N ASP A 294 -13.94 40.15 27.25
CA ASP A 294 -15.02 40.74 26.49
C ASP A 294 -14.95 42.27 26.48
N SER A 295 -15.62 42.85 25.49
CA SER A 295 -16.29 44.15 25.59
C SER A 295 -15.47 45.38 26.00
N LYS A 296 -14.93 46.02 24.95
CA LYS A 296 -14.96 47.46 24.69
C LYS A 296 -16.10 48.19 25.43
N ILE A 297 -15.80 48.81 26.57
CA ILE A 297 -16.62 49.86 27.19
C ILE A 297 -15.77 51.12 27.37
N THR A 298 -16.30 52.17 26.76
CA THR A 298 -15.98 53.59 26.79
C THR A 298 -15.83 54.17 28.21
N LYS A 299 -15.00 55.22 28.34
CA LYS A 299 -14.78 56.17 29.46
C LYS A 299 -13.46 55.93 30.19
N GLU A 300 -12.68 56.90 30.66
CA GLU A 300 -12.65 58.37 30.62
C GLU A 300 -11.33 58.75 31.34
N MET A 301 -10.82 59.95 31.10
CA MET A 301 -9.55 60.46 31.64
C MET A 301 -9.51 60.50 33.18
N GLY A 302 -8.31 60.29 33.76
CA GLY A 302 -7.92 60.65 35.14
C GLY A 302 -6.52 60.09 35.46
N PHE A 303 -5.44 60.87 35.33
CA PHE A 303 -4.74 61.65 36.37
C PHE A 303 -4.15 60.85 37.54
N GLY A 304 -2.80 60.85 37.61
CA GLY A 304 -1.90 60.82 38.78
C GLY A 304 -2.03 59.69 39.82
N ASP A 305 -0.95 58.94 40.08
CA ASP A 305 -0.15 59.10 41.30
C ASP A 305 1.11 58.20 41.27
N TYR A 306 2.11 58.59 42.05
CA TYR A 306 3.44 57.99 42.22
C TYR A 306 3.38 56.66 43.01
N ASP A 307 4.32 55.73 42.74
CA ASP A 307 5.32 55.34 43.74
C ASP A 307 6.29 54.27 43.20
N GLU A 308 7.56 54.51 43.56
CA GLU A 308 8.70 53.60 43.50
C GLU A 308 8.44 52.37 44.39
N GLU A 309 8.97 51.20 44.04
CA GLU A 309 10.11 50.61 44.76
C GLU A 309 10.58 49.31 44.10
N GLU A 310 11.89 49.18 44.18
CA GLU A 310 12.74 48.07 43.78
C GLU A 310 12.40 46.80 44.58
N ASP A 311 12.65 45.64 43.99
CA ASP A 311 13.25 44.50 44.70
C ASP A 311 13.79 43.53 43.65
N GLU A 312 15.12 43.56 43.50
CA GLU A 312 15.87 42.45 42.93
C GLU A 312 15.95 41.30 43.93
N GLU A 313 15.83 40.05 43.47
CA GLU A 313 16.62 38.94 44.01
C GLU A 313 16.67 37.77 43.02
N ASP A 314 17.84 37.63 42.39
CA ASP A 314 18.36 36.42 41.73
C ASP A 314 18.33 35.22 42.69
N ILE A 315 17.95 34.00 42.25
CA ILE A 315 18.82 32.81 42.37
C ILE A 315 18.36 31.66 41.44
N ALA A 316 19.26 31.22 40.57
CA ALA A 316 19.17 29.96 39.86
C ALA A 316 19.44 28.77 40.79
N SER A 317 18.77 27.63 40.58
CA SER A 317 19.40 26.32 40.78
C SER A 317 18.69 25.20 40.01
N GLU A 318 19.52 24.52 39.23
CA GLU A 318 19.25 23.27 38.54
C GLU A 318 18.87 22.17 39.54
N SER A 319 17.86 21.38 39.21
CA SER A 319 17.81 19.99 39.64
C SER A 319 17.36 19.12 38.48
N SER A 320 18.34 18.38 37.97
CA SER A 320 18.17 17.19 37.16
C SER A 320 17.43 16.12 37.97
N ASP A 321 16.26 15.68 37.50
CA ASP A 321 15.82 14.33 37.77
C ASP A 321 14.91 13.77 36.65
N SER A 322 15.05 12.47 36.44
CA SER A 322 14.67 11.72 35.25
C SER A 322 13.15 11.61 35.04
N PRO A 323 12.61 11.59 33.80
CA PRO A 323 11.18 11.39 33.59
C PRO A 323 10.78 9.93 33.85
N LYS A 324 10.12 9.68 34.99
CA LYS A 324 9.28 8.50 35.18
C LYS A 324 8.05 8.63 34.28
N GLU A 325 7.97 7.82 33.23
CA GLU A 325 6.75 7.65 32.43
C GLU A 325 5.63 7.11 33.32
N SER A 326 4.72 8.00 33.73
CA SER A 326 3.48 7.63 34.38
C SER A 326 2.44 7.33 33.29
N PHE A 327 2.11 6.05 33.14
CA PHE A 327 0.94 5.60 32.39
C PHE A 327 -0.31 6.01 33.16
N GLN A 328 -0.88 7.17 32.84
CA GLN A 328 -2.22 7.52 33.29
C GLN A 328 -3.26 6.82 32.42
N GLU A 329 -3.74 5.69 32.94
CA GLU A 329 -5.00 5.08 32.55
C GLU A 329 -6.13 6.05 32.93
N SER A 330 -6.54 6.89 31.98
CA SER A 330 -7.74 7.73 32.14
C SER A 330 -8.97 6.83 32.00
N ALA A 331 -9.49 6.40 33.14
CA ALA A 331 -10.79 5.78 33.27
C ALA A 331 -11.88 6.79 32.89
N ASN A 332 -12.26 6.81 31.61
CA ASN A 332 -13.48 7.51 31.18
C ASN A 332 -14.58 6.50 30.83
N LYS A 333 -15.67 6.61 31.58
CA LYS A 333 -16.89 5.81 31.51
C LYS A 333 -17.53 5.89 30.12
N GLY A 334 -18.05 4.76 29.63
CA GLY A 334 -19.13 4.75 28.64
C GLY A 334 -18.73 4.56 27.18
N SER A 335 -17.77 3.67 26.88
CA SER A 335 -17.63 3.12 25.53
C SER A 335 -17.32 1.64 25.63
N THR A 336 -18.10 0.83 24.93
CA THR A 336 -18.03 -0.63 24.83
C THR A 336 -16.58 -1.04 24.64
N LYS A 337 -15.91 -1.49 25.72
CA LYS A 337 -14.54 -2.03 25.67
C LYS A 337 -14.58 -3.34 24.90
N TYR A 338 -14.55 -3.25 23.57
CA TYR A 338 -13.99 -4.31 22.77
C TYR A 338 -12.50 -4.34 23.09
N SER A 339 -12.11 -5.12 24.11
CA SER A 339 -10.75 -5.65 24.21
C SER A 339 -10.59 -6.71 23.11
N SER A 340 -10.73 -6.27 21.87
CA SER A 340 -10.46 -7.08 20.70
C SER A 340 -8.95 -7.01 20.51
N THR A 341 -8.25 -8.07 20.92
CA THR A 341 -6.82 -8.25 20.67
C THR A 341 -6.48 -8.20 19.17
N ILE A 342 -7.48 -8.22 18.30
CA ILE A 342 -7.34 -8.26 16.85
C ILE A 342 -7.74 -6.94 16.15
N GLY A 343 -8.29 -5.95 16.87
CA GLY A 343 -8.69 -4.64 16.32
C GLY A 343 -10.18 -4.53 15.99
N ASP A 344 -10.54 -3.56 15.15
CA ASP A 344 -11.92 -3.30 14.70
C ASP A 344 -12.43 -4.34 13.67
N PRO A 345 -13.73 -4.40 13.36
CA PRO A 345 -14.26 -5.37 12.39
C PRO A 345 -13.62 -5.27 11.00
N ASP A 346 -13.22 -4.07 10.60
CA ASP A 346 -12.53 -3.83 9.33
C ASP A 346 -11.14 -4.46 9.31
N SER A 347 -10.39 -4.42 10.42
CA SER A 347 -9.12 -5.10 10.52
C SER A 347 -9.30 -6.61 10.36
N ILE A 348 -10.33 -7.21 10.96
CA ILE A 348 -10.63 -8.65 10.82
C ILE A 348 -10.86 -9.00 9.35
N ARG A 349 -11.68 -8.21 8.64
CA ARG A 349 -11.93 -8.37 7.21
C ARG A 349 -10.63 -8.32 6.40
N LEU A 350 -9.77 -7.35 6.68
CA LEU A 350 -8.50 -7.18 5.96
C LEU A 350 -7.52 -8.34 6.24
N ARG A 351 -7.47 -8.85 7.47
CA ARG A 351 -6.66 -10.03 7.82
C ARG A 351 -7.12 -11.26 7.05
N GLN A 352 -8.43 -11.50 7.01
CA GLN A 352 -9.02 -12.60 6.23
C GLN A 352 -8.67 -12.48 4.74
N ARG A 353 -8.73 -11.26 4.18
CA ARG A 353 -8.36 -11.00 2.79
C ARG A 353 -6.89 -11.31 2.51
N VAL A 354 -5.97 -10.86 3.38
CA VAL A 354 -4.53 -11.19 3.28
C VAL A 354 -4.30 -12.71 3.24
N ILE A 355 -4.94 -13.45 4.15
CA ILE A 355 -4.80 -14.92 4.22
C ILE A 355 -5.37 -15.60 2.97
N THR A 356 -6.52 -15.13 2.49
CA THR A 356 -7.21 -15.70 1.32
C THR A 356 -6.43 -15.47 0.04
N MET A 357 -5.90 -14.25 -0.16
CA MET A 357 -5.05 -13.91 -1.31
C MET A 357 -3.80 -14.80 -1.37
N VAL A 358 -3.13 -14.97 -0.23
CA VAL A 358 -1.93 -15.82 -0.15
C VAL A 358 -2.28 -17.28 -0.43
N ARG A 359 -3.39 -17.79 0.11
CA ARG A 359 -3.89 -19.13 -0.20
C ARG A 359 -4.04 -19.30 -1.72
N SER A 360 -4.72 -18.39 -2.40
CA SER A 360 -4.95 -18.45 -3.85
C SER A 360 -3.67 -18.49 -4.68
N SER A 361 -2.58 -17.86 -4.22
CA SER A 361 -1.30 -17.86 -4.93
C SER A 361 -0.49 -19.17 -4.84
N PHE A 362 -0.68 -19.95 -3.78
CA PHE A 362 0.04 -21.21 -3.58
C PHE A 362 -0.55 -22.39 -4.35
N PHE A 363 -1.82 -22.33 -4.76
CA PHE A 363 -2.51 -23.42 -5.45
C PHE A 363 -2.17 -23.59 -6.94
N PRO A 364 -2.13 -22.53 -7.79
CA PRO A 364 -1.88 -22.70 -9.23
C PRO A 364 -0.40 -22.98 -9.56
N CYS A 365 0.54 -22.67 -8.66
CA CYS A 365 1.96 -22.95 -8.87
C CYS A 365 2.36 -24.40 -8.55
N GLN A 366 1.47 -25.19 -7.96
CA GLN A 366 1.66 -26.64 -7.89
C GLN A 366 1.10 -27.21 -9.19
N GLY A 367 1.98 -27.44 -10.18
CA GLY A 367 1.64 -28.29 -11.32
C GLY A 367 1.04 -29.61 -10.82
N PRO A 368 0.26 -30.33 -11.66
CA PRO A 368 -0.36 -31.57 -11.24
C PRO A 368 0.73 -32.49 -10.68
N ARG A 369 0.67 -32.75 -9.37
CA ARG A 369 1.44 -33.85 -8.80
C ARG A 369 0.95 -35.08 -9.55
N LEU A 370 1.82 -35.62 -10.39
CA LEU A 370 1.61 -36.90 -11.05
C LEU A 370 1.01 -37.85 -10.02
N ASN A 371 -0.23 -38.28 -10.27
CA ASN A 371 -0.81 -39.41 -9.56
C ASN A 371 0.09 -40.61 -9.88
N LEU A 372 1.03 -40.89 -8.99
CA LEU A 372 1.77 -42.15 -8.95
C LEU A 372 0.80 -43.22 -8.43
N ALA A 373 -0.22 -43.53 -9.23
CA ALA A 373 -1.18 -44.60 -9.00
C ALA A 373 -1.54 -45.24 -10.35
N ALA A 374 -0.50 -45.68 -11.06
CA ALA A 374 -0.62 -46.66 -12.13
C ALA A 374 0.59 -47.59 -12.03
N ILE A 375 0.62 -48.39 -10.96
CA ILE A 375 1.39 -49.63 -10.97
C ILE A 375 0.55 -50.59 -11.82
N PRO A 376 1.01 -51.02 -13.01
CA PRO A 376 0.29 -52.01 -13.78
C PRO A 376 0.32 -53.33 -13.02
N CYS A 377 -0.86 -53.87 -12.72
CA CYS A 377 -1.02 -55.24 -12.23
C CYS A 377 -0.27 -56.18 -13.17
N ILE A 378 0.74 -56.85 -12.63
CA ILE A 378 1.42 -57.98 -13.27
C ILE A 378 0.35 -59.04 -13.55
N GLY A 379 0.09 -59.28 -14.83
CA GLY A 379 -0.82 -60.30 -15.30
C GLY A 379 -0.37 -61.68 -14.84
N VAL A 380 -1.22 -62.33 -14.05
CA VAL A 380 -1.10 -63.75 -13.72
C VAL A 380 -1.41 -64.54 -14.99
N SER A 381 -0.38 -65.18 -15.56
CA SER A 381 -0.52 -66.13 -16.66
C SER A 381 -1.41 -67.30 -16.25
N SER A 382 -2.55 -67.42 -16.92
CA SER A 382 -3.48 -68.54 -16.81
C SER A 382 -2.83 -69.81 -17.36
N THR A 383 -2.57 -70.78 -16.49
CA THR A 383 -2.20 -72.15 -16.84
C THR A 383 -3.38 -72.85 -17.54
N LYS A 384 -3.20 -73.24 -18.80
CA LYS A 384 -4.11 -74.16 -19.50
C LYS A 384 -3.90 -75.57 -18.95
N VAL A 385 -4.91 -76.07 -18.25
CA VAL A 385 -5.09 -77.50 -17.96
C VAL A 385 -5.54 -78.18 -19.26
N HIS A 386 -4.71 -79.09 -19.77
CA HIS A 386 -5.07 -80.01 -20.83
C HIS A 386 -5.38 -81.36 -20.19
N THR A 387 -6.64 -81.81 -20.26
CA THR A 387 -7.03 -83.17 -19.90
C THR A 387 -7.80 -83.78 -21.07
N ARG A 388 -7.36 -84.98 -21.42
CA ARG A 388 -7.73 -85.83 -22.55
C ARG A 388 -9.25 -86.04 -22.71
N ARG A 389 -9.67 -86.19 -23.97
CA ARG A 389 -10.45 -87.35 -24.38
C ARG A 389 -9.99 -87.83 -25.75
#